data_AF-A0A833G7L8-F1
#
_entry.id   AF-A0A833G7L8-F1
#
_cell.length_a   1.000
_cell.length_b   1.000
_cell.length_c   1.000
_cell.angle_alpha   90.00
_cell.angle_beta   90.00
_cell.angle_gamma   90.00
#
_symmetry.space_group_name_H-M   'P 1'
#
loop_
_entity.id
_entity.type
_entity.pdbx_description
1 polymer ?
#
loop_
_entity_poly.entity_id
_entity_poly.type
_entity_poly.pdbx_seq_one_letter_code
_entity_poly.pdbx_strand_id
1 'polypeptide(L)'
;MAAFALASTVLAGVAHARDQIRIVGSSTVFPYTQAVAEQYAASTGNAAPVVESTGTGGGMKIFCQGVGEDQADLTGASRAMKKSEFEACAKNGVVDVTEIQLGYDGLSIAVSRANDFDWDLTEAQIFNALAAEVEKDGQVVANPYKTWSEIDPSLPDVAIQVFGPPPTSGTRDAFVELTMHEGCATFPVLKALEGDRKNEVCSRMRQDGPFIEAGENDNLIVQRIEADPNALGIFGYSFLYENSDKLKAVKVEGIEPTFETIADFSYDIARPIFIYIKNAHRGVIPGMNEFIAEYVSDAALGPDGYLAERGLTPLSDDLRKEMQDRATGSVKMDQPQS
;
A
#
# COMPACT_ATOMS: atom_id res chain seq x y z
N MET A 1 -76.42 -7.96 -10.54
CA MET A 1 -75.13 -8.10 -9.83
C MET A 1 -74.05 -8.11 -10.88
N ALA A 2 -73.32 -7.00 -11.05
CA ALA A 2 -72.22 -6.90 -12.01
C ALA A 2 -70.90 -7.13 -11.25
N ALA A 3 -70.15 -8.13 -11.68
CA ALA A 3 -68.83 -8.45 -11.13
C ALA A 3 -67.78 -7.56 -11.78
N PHE A 4 -67.05 -6.79 -10.97
CA PHE A 4 -65.84 -6.08 -11.39
C PHE A 4 -64.63 -6.92 -10.98
N ALA A 5 -63.89 -7.42 -11.97
CA ALA A 5 -62.58 -8.03 -11.77
C ALA A 5 -61.52 -6.92 -11.77
N LEU A 6 -60.84 -6.73 -10.64
CA LEU A 6 -59.65 -5.89 -10.55
C LEU A 6 -58.45 -6.68 -11.06
N ALA A 7 -57.86 -6.27 -12.19
CA ALA A 7 -56.57 -6.76 -12.64
C ALA A 7 -55.46 -5.96 -11.95
N SER A 8 -54.71 -6.60 -11.05
CA SER A 8 -53.50 -6.05 -10.45
C SER A 8 -52.32 -6.23 -11.40
N THR A 9 -51.90 -5.14 -12.05
CA THR A 9 -50.64 -5.08 -12.80
C THR A 9 -49.47 -5.04 -11.82
N VAL A 10 -48.71 -6.14 -11.73
CA VAL A 10 -47.43 -6.19 -11.05
C VAL A 10 -46.40 -5.49 -11.95
N LEU A 11 -45.97 -4.28 -11.55
CA LEU A 11 -44.78 -3.66 -12.11
C LEU A 11 -43.56 -4.41 -11.55
N ALA A 12 -43.05 -5.37 -12.33
CA ALA A 12 -41.71 -5.90 -12.11
C ALA A 12 -40.71 -4.78 -12.42
N GLY A 13 -40.13 -4.18 -11.38
CA GLY A 13 -38.98 -3.30 -11.54
C GLY A 13 -37.84 -4.11 -12.15
N VAL A 14 -37.38 -3.72 -13.33
CA VAL A 14 -36.16 -4.28 -13.93
C VAL A 14 -35.01 -3.80 -13.03
N ALA A 15 -34.38 -4.72 -12.30
CA ALA A 15 -33.14 -4.41 -11.60
C ALA A 15 -32.11 -4.08 -12.68
N HIS A 16 -31.71 -2.81 -12.78
CA HIS A 16 -30.57 -2.42 -13.58
C HIS A 16 -29.32 -2.94 -12.87
N ALA A 17 -28.71 -3.97 -13.44
CA ALA A 17 -27.37 -4.38 -13.04
C ALA A 17 -26.45 -3.16 -13.10
N ARG A 18 -25.57 -2.99 -12.10
CA ARG A 18 -24.61 -1.88 -12.12
C ARG A 18 -23.63 -2.04 -13.28
N ASP A 19 -23.27 -0.93 -13.91
CA ASP A 19 -22.42 -0.91 -15.11
C ASP A 19 -20.91 -0.81 -14.80
N GLN A 20 -20.51 -0.78 -13.52
CA GLN A 20 -19.12 -0.62 -13.11
C GLN A 20 -18.72 -1.62 -12.03
N ILE A 21 -17.50 -2.12 -12.17
CA ILE A 21 -16.77 -2.87 -11.14
C ILE A 21 -16.46 -1.92 -9.98
N ARG A 22 -16.60 -2.38 -8.73
CA ARG A 22 -16.28 -1.62 -7.52
C ARG A 22 -15.15 -2.26 -6.74
N ILE A 23 -14.13 -1.48 -6.44
CA ILE A 23 -12.90 -1.95 -5.80
C ILE A 23 -12.62 -1.06 -4.59
N VAL A 24 -12.32 -1.68 -3.45
CA VAL A 24 -11.98 -0.97 -2.21
C VAL A 24 -10.60 -1.40 -1.71
N GLY A 25 -10.08 -0.78 -0.66
CA GLY A 25 -8.95 -1.33 0.09
C GLY A 25 -7.76 -0.42 0.26
N SER A 26 -6.59 -1.04 0.29
CA SER A 26 -5.32 -0.40 0.67
C SER A 26 -5.03 0.87 -0.13
N SER A 27 -4.68 1.97 0.56
CA SER A 27 -4.18 3.21 -0.04
C SER A 27 -2.92 3.02 -0.86
N THR A 28 -2.15 1.98 -0.58
CA THR A 28 -0.93 1.66 -1.33
C THR A 28 -1.21 0.82 -2.57
N VAL A 29 -2.29 0.02 -2.55
CA VAL A 29 -2.73 -0.73 -3.74
C VAL A 29 -3.60 0.10 -4.67
N PHE A 30 -4.16 1.20 -4.15
CA PHE A 30 -4.97 2.17 -4.87
C PHE A 30 -4.32 2.68 -6.16
N PRO A 31 -3.09 3.24 -6.18
CA PRO A 31 -2.49 3.78 -7.41
C PRO A 31 -2.29 2.72 -8.49
N TYR A 32 -1.90 1.49 -8.11
CA TYR A 32 -1.77 0.38 -9.05
C TYR A 32 -3.13 -0.03 -9.64
N THR A 33 -4.14 -0.17 -8.79
CA THR A 33 -5.51 -0.50 -9.21
C THR A 33 -6.11 0.57 -10.11
N GLN A 34 -5.86 1.84 -9.81
CA GLN A 34 -6.30 2.98 -10.61
C GLN A 34 -5.67 2.95 -12.01
N ALA A 35 -4.37 2.65 -12.12
CA ALA A 35 -3.69 2.50 -13.40
C ALA A 35 -4.27 1.36 -14.24
N VAL A 36 -4.58 0.21 -13.63
CA VAL A 36 -5.26 -0.91 -14.31
C VAL A 36 -6.67 -0.50 -14.75
N ALA A 37 -7.43 0.21 -13.90
CA ALA A 37 -8.78 0.67 -14.21
C ALA A 37 -8.81 1.62 -15.43
N GLU A 38 -7.83 2.53 -15.51
CA GLU A 38 -7.65 3.44 -16.65
C GLU A 38 -7.26 2.68 -17.92
N GLN A 39 -6.28 1.78 -17.82
CA GLN A 39 -5.83 0.98 -18.95
C GLN A 39 -6.95 0.07 -19.49
N TYR A 40 -7.73 -0.54 -18.60
CA TYR A 40 -8.90 -1.33 -18.94
C TYR A 40 -9.96 -0.51 -19.69
N ALA A 41 -10.29 0.69 -19.20
CA ALA A 41 -11.26 1.56 -19.85
C ALA A 41 -10.76 2.00 -21.24
N ALA A 42 -9.46 2.31 -21.35
CA ALA A 42 -8.84 2.69 -22.60
C ALA A 42 -8.80 1.55 -23.63
N SER A 43 -8.54 0.31 -23.19
CA SER A 43 -8.40 -0.84 -24.08
C SER A 43 -9.72 -1.48 -24.51
N THR A 44 -10.75 -1.40 -23.65
CA THR A 44 -12.06 -2.04 -23.90
C THR A 44 -13.16 -1.08 -24.33
N GLY A 45 -13.05 0.21 -24.01
CA GLY A 45 -14.13 1.19 -24.14
C GLY A 45 -15.22 1.06 -23.07
N ASN A 46 -15.08 0.16 -22.10
CA ASN A 46 -15.99 0.03 -20.97
C ASN A 46 -15.79 1.17 -19.96
N ALA A 47 -16.77 1.35 -19.07
CA ALA A 47 -16.62 2.29 -17.96
C ALA A 47 -15.48 1.84 -17.03
N ALA A 48 -14.64 2.79 -16.61
CA ALA A 48 -13.58 2.51 -15.65
C ALA A 48 -14.18 1.99 -14.33
N PRO A 49 -13.59 0.95 -13.70
CA PRO A 49 -13.91 0.56 -12.35
C PRO A 49 -13.87 1.75 -11.37
N VAL A 50 -14.78 1.74 -10.40
CA VAL A 50 -14.74 2.68 -9.27
C VAL A 50 -13.78 2.12 -8.23
N VAL A 51 -12.70 2.85 -7.97
CA VAL A 51 -11.68 2.46 -7.00
C VAL A 51 -11.75 3.42 -5.81
N GLU A 52 -11.85 2.88 -4.60
CA GLU A 52 -11.93 3.66 -3.35
C GLU A 52 -10.84 3.24 -2.38
N SER A 53 -10.09 4.21 -1.87
CA SER A 53 -9.11 3.95 -0.80
C SER A 53 -9.81 3.93 0.56
N THR A 54 -9.72 2.79 1.24
CA THR A 54 -10.37 2.55 2.55
C THR A 54 -9.43 1.91 3.58
N GLY A 55 -8.14 1.79 3.24
CA GLY A 55 -7.14 1.00 3.98
C GLY A 55 -7.36 -0.51 3.86
N THR A 56 -6.33 -1.31 4.16
CA THR A 56 -6.39 -2.78 4.01
C THR A 56 -7.49 -3.40 4.89
N GLY A 57 -7.50 -3.10 6.20
CA GLY A 57 -8.53 -3.66 7.11
C GLY A 57 -9.94 -3.12 6.85
N GLY A 58 -10.07 -1.85 6.50
CA GLY A 58 -11.36 -1.25 6.12
C GLY A 58 -11.91 -1.84 4.83
N GLY A 59 -11.05 -2.03 3.83
CA GLY A 59 -11.39 -2.68 2.57
C GLY A 59 -11.83 -4.12 2.75
N MET A 60 -11.09 -4.91 3.52
CA MET A 60 -11.48 -6.27 3.90
C MET A 60 -12.84 -6.31 4.58
N LYS A 61 -13.10 -5.38 5.51
CA LYS A 61 -14.41 -5.28 6.16
C LYS A 61 -15.53 -5.00 5.17
N ILE A 62 -15.33 -4.10 4.20
CA ILE A 62 -16.33 -3.76 3.18
C ILE A 62 -16.51 -4.93 2.20
N PHE A 63 -15.41 -5.50 1.71
CA PHE A 63 -15.39 -6.66 0.85
C PHE A 63 -16.12 -7.85 1.48
N CYS A 64 -15.93 -8.12 2.76
CA CYS A 64 -16.59 -9.23 3.45
C CYS A 64 -18.07 -8.98 3.80
N GLN A 65 -18.72 -7.88 3.38
CA GLN A 65 -20.13 -7.59 3.75
C GLN A 65 -21.15 -8.50 3.07
N GLY A 66 -20.79 -9.17 1.97
CA GLY A 66 -21.64 -10.14 1.30
C GLY A 66 -21.37 -10.28 -0.19
N VAL A 67 -22.24 -11.01 -0.88
CA VAL A 67 -22.26 -11.14 -2.35
C VAL A 67 -23.53 -10.48 -2.87
N GLY A 68 -23.40 -9.66 -3.90
CA GLY A 68 -24.49 -8.89 -4.48
C GLY A 68 -23.99 -7.73 -5.34
N GLU A 69 -24.86 -7.18 -6.18
CA GLU A 69 -24.56 -6.04 -7.07
C GLU A 69 -24.33 -4.73 -6.32
N ASP A 70 -24.64 -4.66 -5.03
CA ASP A 70 -24.39 -3.52 -4.15
C ASP A 70 -23.04 -3.64 -3.41
N GLN A 71 -22.42 -4.82 -3.42
CA GLN A 71 -21.21 -5.15 -2.67
C GLN A 71 -19.94 -4.88 -3.48
N ALA A 72 -18.80 -4.60 -2.84
CA ALA A 72 -17.52 -4.48 -3.53
C ALA A 72 -17.12 -5.80 -4.22
N ASP A 73 -16.51 -5.72 -5.40
CA ASP A 73 -16.10 -6.86 -6.22
C ASP A 73 -14.71 -7.38 -5.85
N LEU A 74 -13.78 -6.43 -5.67
CA LEU A 74 -12.40 -6.68 -5.32
C LEU A 74 -12.01 -5.86 -4.09
N THR A 75 -10.99 -6.34 -3.37
CA THR A 75 -10.26 -5.51 -2.40
C THR A 75 -8.76 -5.61 -2.60
N GLY A 76 -8.08 -4.46 -2.63
CA GLY A 76 -6.63 -4.38 -2.57
C GLY A 76 -6.12 -4.48 -1.13
N ALA A 77 -4.98 -5.12 -0.91
CA ALA A 77 -4.39 -5.30 0.41
C ALA A 77 -2.86 -5.21 0.37
N SER A 78 -2.28 -4.57 1.37
CA SER A 78 -0.82 -4.48 1.55
C SER A 78 -0.26 -5.52 2.52
N ARG A 79 -1.07 -6.53 2.85
CA ARG A 79 -0.68 -7.74 3.58
C ARG A 79 -1.68 -8.84 3.27
N ALA A 80 -1.33 -10.09 3.57
CA ALA A 80 -2.24 -11.22 3.38
C ALA A 80 -3.54 -11.07 4.19
N MET A 81 -4.63 -11.67 3.73
CA MET A 81 -5.89 -11.71 4.46
C MET A 81 -5.68 -12.46 5.78
N LYS A 82 -6.16 -11.88 6.88
CA LYS A 82 -6.07 -12.55 8.18
C LYS A 82 -7.11 -13.65 8.26
N LYS A 83 -6.84 -14.71 9.03
CA LYS A 83 -7.81 -15.77 9.32
C LYS A 83 -9.16 -15.22 9.82
N SER A 84 -9.13 -14.22 10.70
CA SER A 84 -10.35 -13.58 11.23
C SER A 84 -11.16 -12.82 10.18
N GLU A 85 -10.50 -12.26 9.16
CA GLU A 85 -11.16 -11.60 8.02
C GLU A 85 -11.75 -12.63 7.08
N PHE A 86 -11.02 -13.71 6.80
CA PHE A 86 -11.53 -14.85 6.02
C PHE A 86 -12.78 -15.45 6.67
N GLU A 87 -12.75 -15.66 7.99
CA GLU A 87 -13.90 -16.16 8.75
C GLU A 87 -15.09 -15.19 8.73
N ALA A 88 -14.83 -13.88 8.78
CA ALA A 88 -15.87 -12.86 8.64
C ALA A 88 -16.49 -12.87 7.23
N CYS A 89 -15.67 -12.99 6.19
CA CYS A 89 -16.10 -13.18 4.81
C CYS A 89 -17.00 -14.42 4.67
N ALA A 90 -16.54 -15.57 5.17
CA ALA A 90 -17.28 -16.82 5.11
C ALA A 90 -18.63 -16.75 5.83
N LYS A 91 -18.68 -16.11 7.00
CA LYS A 91 -19.92 -15.88 7.76
C LYS A 91 -20.96 -15.08 6.98
N ASN A 92 -20.52 -14.18 6.11
CA ASN A 92 -21.37 -13.34 5.27
C ASN A 92 -21.57 -13.89 3.85
N GLY A 93 -21.19 -15.16 3.62
CA GLY A 93 -21.39 -15.84 2.34
C GLY A 93 -20.33 -15.52 1.26
N VAL A 94 -19.29 -14.76 1.60
CA VAL A 94 -18.13 -14.51 0.73
C VAL A 94 -17.14 -15.68 0.89
N VAL A 95 -17.47 -16.81 0.28
CA VAL A 95 -16.73 -18.09 0.47
C VAL A 95 -15.91 -18.53 -0.75
N ASP A 96 -16.10 -17.88 -1.89
CA ASP A 96 -15.39 -18.19 -3.14
C ASP A 96 -14.61 -16.95 -3.59
N VAL A 97 -13.40 -16.84 -3.05
CA VAL A 97 -12.49 -15.71 -3.24
C VAL A 97 -11.20 -16.21 -3.87
N THR A 98 -10.72 -15.54 -4.89
CA THR A 98 -9.36 -15.72 -5.42
C THR A 98 -8.44 -14.68 -4.82
N GLU A 99 -7.34 -15.12 -4.22
CA GLU A 99 -6.23 -14.27 -3.75
C GLU A 99 -5.13 -14.26 -4.81
N ILE A 100 -4.66 -13.06 -5.16
CA ILE A 100 -3.60 -12.81 -6.12
C ILE A 100 -2.56 -11.90 -5.46
N GLN A 101 -1.33 -12.39 -5.35
CA GLN A 101 -0.20 -11.52 -5.07
C GLN A 101 0.18 -10.80 -6.37
N LEU A 102 0.34 -9.48 -6.31
CA LEU A 102 0.69 -8.65 -7.46
C LEU A 102 2.20 -8.46 -7.58
N GLY A 103 2.87 -8.37 -6.45
CA GLY A 103 4.27 -8.00 -6.36
C GLY A 103 4.63 -7.62 -4.95
N TYR A 104 5.70 -6.85 -4.84
CA TYR A 104 6.20 -6.30 -3.59
C TYR A 104 6.20 -4.79 -3.66
N ASP A 105 5.87 -4.16 -2.55
CA ASP A 105 6.03 -2.73 -2.33
C ASP A 105 7.21 -2.58 -1.38
N GLY A 106 8.32 -2.07 -1.90
CA GLY A 106 9.52 -1.76 -1.12
C GLY A 106 9.72 -0.26 -1.08
N LEU A 107 9.98 0.28 0.10
CA LEU A 107 10.24 1.70 0.29
C LEU A 107 11.70 1.96 0.59
N SER A 108 12.23 3.03 0.03
CA SER A 108 13.61 3.42 0.22
C SER A 108 13.69 4.73 0.99
N ILE A 109 14.71 4.81 1.86
CA ILE A 109 15.29 6.08 2.26
C ILE A 109 16.52 6.28 1.37
N ALA A 110 16.59 7.42 0.71
CA ALA A 110 17.67 7.73 -0.23
C ALA A 110 18.34 9.05 0.11
N VAL A 111 19.58 9.18 -0.35
CA VAL A 111 20.37 10.41 -0.26
C VAL A 111 21.09 10.63 -1.59
N SER A 112 21.52 11.87 -1.85
CA SER A 112 22.32 12.19 -3.04
C SER A 112 23.62 11.40 -3.06
N ARG A 113 24.08 10.99 -4.24
CA ARG A 113 25.44 10.43 -4.41
C ARG A 113 26.54 11.43 -4.11
N ALA A 114 26.22 12.73 -4.15
CA ALA A 114 27.14 13.78 -3.72
C ALA A 114 27.27 13.88 -2.18
N ASN A 115 26.53 13.07 -1.42
CA ASN A 115 26.68 12.97 0.02
C ASN A 115 27.93 12.17 0.40
N ASP A 116 28.73 12.72 1.31
CA ASP A 116 29.99 12.12 1.75
C ASP A 116 29.83 11.09 2.88
N PHE A 117 28.64 10.97 3.48
CA PHE A 117 28.41 10.05 4.60
C PHE A 117 27.93 8.68 4.12
N ASP A 118 28.33 7.65 4.85
CA ASP A 118 27.78 6.30 4.74
C ASP A 118 26.66 6.15 5.77
N TRP A 119 25.42 6.19 5.29
CA TRP A 119 24.24 6.14 6.14
C TRP A 119 23.78 4.71 6.38
N ASP A 120 23.55 4.40 7.65
CA ASP A 120 22.91 3.20 8.14
C ASP A 120 22.09 3.59 9.37
N LEU A 121 20.77 3.48 9.26
CA LEU A 121 19.84 3.95 10.27
C LEU A 121 19.11 2.76 10.90
N THR A 122 18.91 2.83 12.20
CA THR A 122 17.93 1.95 12.87
C THR A 122 16.53 2.54 12.73
N GLU A 123 15.50 1.70 12.81
CA GLU A 123 14.11 2.18 12.82
C GLU A 123 13.82 3.07 14.02
N ALA A 124 14.49 2.83 15.16
CA ALA A 124 14.44 3.69 16.33
C ALA A 124 14.99 5.10 16.04
N GLN A 125 16.10 5.20 15.30
CA GLN A 125 16.68 6.49 14.89
C GLN A 125 15.78 7.20 13.88
N ILE A 126 15.20 6.47 12.93
CA ILE A 126 14.23 7.00 11.96
C ILE A 126 13.00 7.55 12.69
N PHE A 127 12.44 6.78 13.63
CA PHE A 127 11.32 7.22 14.47
C PHE A 127 11.67 8.50 15.24
N ASN A 128 12.81 8.54 15.92
CA ASN A 128 13.26 9.73 16.65
C ASN A 128 13.53 10.93 15.74
N ALA A 129 13.89 10.74 14.48
CA ALA A 129 14.05 11.84 13.53
C ALA A 129 12.70 12.41 13.08
N LEU A 130 11.71 11.56 12.86
CA LEU A 130 10.51 11.88 12.07
C LEU A 130 9.21 11.99 12.89
N ALA A 131 9.12 11.38 14.07
CA ALA A 131 7.91 11.41 14.87
C ALA A 131 7.67 12.81 15.46
N ALA A 132 6.40 13.22 15.62
CA ALA A 132 6.07 14.49 16.24
C ALA A 132 6.32 14.49 17.75
N GLU A 133 6.22 13.32 18.38
CA GLU A 133 6.50 13.09 19.79
C GLU A 133 7.39 11.85 19.93
N VAL A 134 8.32 11.90 20.87
CA VAL A 134 9.31 10.84 21.12
C VAL A 134 9.44 10.59 22.61
N GLU A 135 10.07 9.49 22.97
CA GLU A 135 10.52 9.26 24.34
C GLU A 135 11.83 10.02 24.60
N LYS A 136 11.87 10.76 25.70
CA LYS A 136 13.09 11.37 26.24
C LYS A 136 13.02 11.38 27.75
N ASP A 137 14.06 10.86 28.39
CA ASP A 137 14.19 10.78 29.86
C ASP A 137 12.99 10.11 30.55
N GLY A 138 12.43 9.08 29.92
CA GLY A 138 11.28 8.30 30.38
C GLY A 138 9.92 8.96 30.14
N GLN A 139 9.87 10.06 29.39
CA GLN A 139 8.65 10.84 29.15
C GLN A 139 8.37 11.00 27.66
N VAL A 140 7.08 11.04 27.30
CA VAL A 140 6.65 11.40 25.95
C VAL A 140 6.67 12.92 25.82
N VAL A 141 7.49 13.44 24.93
CA VAL A 141 7.67 14.88 24.70
C VAL A 141 7.57 15.22 23.22
N ALA A 142 7.29 16.49 22.91
CA ALA A 142 7.45 16.99 21.54
C ALA A 142 8.88 16.77 21.06
N ASN A 143 9.06 16.31 19.82
CA ASN A 143 10.34 15.90 19.29
C ASN A 143 11.39 17.05 19.35
N PRO A 144 12.43 16.93 20.20
CA PRO A 144 13.38 18.01 20.40
C PRO A 144 14.53 17.97 19.38
N TYR A 145 14.73 16.85 18.69
CA TYR A 145 15.91 16.60 17.87
C TYR A 145 15.89 17.45 16.60
N LYS A 146 17.04 18.08 16.30
CA LYS A 146 17.28 18.96 15.15
C LYS A 146 18.44 18.50 14.29
N THR A 147 19.41 17.78 14.84
CA THR A 147 20.51 17.13 14.10
C THR A 147 20.51 15.62 14.32
N TRP A 148 21.08 14.86 13.38
CA TRP A 148 21.16 13.40 13.52
C TRP A 148 22.07 12.97 14.68
N SER A 149 23.15 13.71 14.90
CA SER A 149 24.08 13.54 16.03
C SER A 149 23.43 13.68 17.41
N GLU A 150 22.32 14.43 17.54
CA GLU A 150 21.56 14.54 18.79
C GLU A 150 20.73 13.28 19.09
N ILE A 151 20.37 12.50 18.07
CA ILE A 151 19.67 11.22 18.22
C ILE A 151 20.66 10.13 18.60
N ASP A 152 21.79 10.07 17.89
CA ASP A 152 22.86 9.11 18.12
C ASP A 152 24.22 9.72 17.72
N PRO A 153 25.23 9.77 18.61
CA PRO A 153 26.55 10.35 18.32
C PRO A 153 27.32 9.67 17.19
N SER A 154 26.94 8.46 16.76
CA SER A 154 27.53 7.78 15.61
C SER A 154 27.04 8.34 14.27
N LEU A 155 25.93 9.08 14.25
CA LEU A 155 25.37 9.68 13.06
C LEU A 155 26.04 11.04 12.74
N PRO A 156 26.00 11.48 11.47
CA PRO A 156 26.59 12.76 11.06
C PRO A 156 26.03 13.96 11.81
N ASP A 157 26.88 14.95 12.11
CA ASP A 157 26.47 16.24 12.71
C ASP A 157 25.88 17.18 11.65
N VAL A 158 24.76 16.77 11.06
CA VAL A 158 24.01 17.52 10.07
C VAL A 158 22.56 17.67 10.51
N ALA A 159 21.92 18.75 10.05
CA ALA A 159 20.52 19.00 10.33
C ALA A 159 19.64 17.85 9.80
N ILE A 160 18.60 17.50 10.56
CA ILE A 160 17.58 16.57 10.09
C ILE A 160 16.75 17.31 9.05
N GLN A 161 16.86 16.86 7.80
CA GLN A 161 16.02 17.33 6.71
C GLN A 161 15.63 16.13 5.85
N VAL A 162 14.35 15.77 5.89
CA VAL A 162 13.81 14.61 5.19
C VAL A 162 12.62 15.03 4.35
N PHE A 163 12.70 14.79 3.06
CA PHE A 163 11.60 14.98 2.13
C PHE A 163 10.76 13.71 2.04
N GLY A 164 9.45 13.83 2.06
CA GLY A 164 8.59 12.66 1.96
C GLY A 164 7.22 12.97 1.38
N PRO A 165 6.44 11.92 1.11
CA PRO A 165 5.11 12.06 0.55
C PRO A 165 4.11 12.68 1.54
N PRO A 166 3.01 13.27 1.06
CA PRO A 166 1.98 13.90 1.89
C PRO A 166 1.13 12.86 2.65
N PRO A 167 0.29 13.28 3.62
CA PRO A 167 -0.60 12.38 4.39
C PRO A 167 -1.61 11.60 3.54
N THR A 168 -1.82 11.99 2.29
CA THR A 168 -2.74 11.36 1.34
C THR A 168 -2.09 10.24 0.52
N SER A 169 -0.77 10.04 0.65
CA SER A 169 -0.02 9.07 -0.13
C SER A 169 0.05 7.70 0.54
N GLY A 170 -0.21 6.66 -0.26
CA GLY A 170 -0.04 5.26 0.16
C GLY A 170 1.41 4.89 0.52
N THR A 171 2.41 5.60 0.00
CA THR A 171 3.82 5.45 0.38
C THR A 171 4.04 5.93 1.81
N ARG A 172 3.43 7.06 2.21
CA ARG A 172 3.51 7.52 3.60
C ARG A 172 2.84 6.54 4.56
N ASP A 173 1.66 6.05 4.20
CA ASP A 173 0.95 5.05 5.00
C ASP A 173 1.81 3.79 5.22
N ALA A 174 2.45 3.31 4.15
CA ALA A 174 3.36 2.16 4.20
C ALA A 174 4.55 2.42 5.12
N PHE A 175 5.22 3.57 4.97
CA PHE A 175 6.39 3.92 5.77
C PHE A 175 6.05 4.06 7.26
N VAL A 176 4.87 4.62 7.55
CA VAL A 176 4.38 4.71 8.94
C VAL A 176 4.15 3.32 9.53
N GLU A 177 3.49 2.43 8.79
CA GLU A 177 3.20 1.06 9.24
C GLU A 177 4.46 0.22 9.42
N LEU A 178 5.36 0.23 8.42
CA LEU A 178 6.51 -0.66 8.39
C LEU A 178 7.69 -0.16 9.22
N THR A 179 7.86 1.17 9.34
CA THR A 179 9.08 1.74 9.96
C THR A 179 8.78 2.56 11.19
N MET A 180 7.81 3.48 11.14
CA MET A 180 7.53 4.34 12.30
C MET A 180 6.95 3.54 13.47
N HIS A 181 6.05 2.58 13.20
CA HIS A 181 5.46 1.74 14.25
C HIS A 181 6.48 0.80 14.88
N GLU A 182 7.33 0.17 14.08
CA GLU A 182 8.38 -0.73 14.56
C GLU A 182 9.44 0.04 15.36
N GLY A 183 9.92 1.18 14.84
CA GLY A 183 10.79 2.10 15.56
C GLY A 183 10.18 2.58 16.89
N CYS A 184 8.90 2.94 16.90
CA CYS A 184 8.16 3.31 18.11
C CYS A 184 8.13 2.17 19.15
N ALA A 185 7.98 0.92 18.69
CA ALA A 185 7.88 -0.27 19.52
C ALA A 185 9.19 -0.65 20.23
N THR A 186 10.33 -0.06 19.82
CA THR A 186 11.63 -0.24 20.47
C THR A 186 11.72 0.45 21.84
N PHE A 187 10.91 1.51 22.06
CA PHE A 187 10.92 2.30 23.30
C PHE A 187 9.90 1.75 24.30
N PRO A 188 10.30 1.26 25.49
CA PRO A 188 9.38 0.66 26.45
C PRO A 188 8.23 1.57 26.89
N VAL A 189 8.49 2.88 27.04
CA VAL A 189 7.46 3.87 27.41
C VAL A 189 6.39 3.99 26.32
N LEU A 190 6.81 4.01 25.05
CA LEU A 190 5.89 4.14 23.92
C LEU A 190 5.15 2.84 23.65
N LYS A 191 5.84 1.71 23.79
CA LYS A 191 5.25 0.37 23.66
C LYS A 191 4.11 0.13 24.65
N ALA A 192 4.20 0.71 25.85
CA ALA A 192 3.20 0.62 26.91
C ALA A 192 2.00 1.58 26.73
N LEU A 193 2.02 2.46 25.73
CA LEU A 193 0.84 3.24 25.37
C LEU A 193 -0.23 2.33 24.76
N GLU A 194 -1.50 2.71 24.92
CA GLU A 194 -2.64 1.95 24.44
C GLU A 194 -3.62 2.81 23.64
N GLY A 195 -4.40 2.17 22.77
CA GLY A 195 -5.47 2.80 22.01
C GLY A 195 -5.03 3.99 21.14
N ASP A 196 -5.89 5.00 21.06
CA ASP A 196 -5.68 6.17 20.19
C ASP A 196 -4.38 6.91 20.50
N ARG A 197 -3.94 6.93 21.76
CA ARG A 197 -2.70 7.61 22.14
C ARG A 197 -1.47 6.92 21.56
N LYS A 198 -1.43 5.58 21.55
CA LYS A 198 -0.35 4.83 20.91
C LYS A 198 -0.31 5.14 19.41
N ASN A 199 -1.46 5.07 18.75
CA ASN A 199 -1.57 5.35 17.33
C ASN A 199 -1.14 6.79 17.00
N GLU A 200 -1.56 7.77 17.81
CA GLU A 200 -1.16 9.16 17.64
C GLU A 200 0.36 9.33 17.74
N VAL A 201 1.00 8.78 18.79
CA VAL A 201 2.44 8.94 19.00
C VAL A 201 3.24 8.18 17.93
N CYS A 202 2.88 6.93 17.65
CA CYS A 202 3.66 6.09 16.74
C CYS A 202 3.43 6.45 15.25
N SER A 203 2.32 7.09 14.90
CA SER A 203 1.98 7.37 13.47
C SER A 203 2.21 8.82 13.04
N ARG A 204 2.13 9.78 13.98
CA ARG A 204 2.12 11.19 13.62
C ARG A 204 3.54 11.68 13.35
N MET A 205 3.84 11.92 12.08
CA MET A 205 5.08 12.56 11.67
C MET A 205 5.10 14.06 12.04
N ARG A 206 6.28 14.58 12.34
CA ARG A 206 6.50 15.97 12.75
C ARG A 206 6.23 16.95 11.61
N GLN A 207 5.80 18.15 11.97
CA GLN A 207 5.48 19.25 11.04
C GLN A 207 6.20 20.55 11.44
N ASP A 208 7.21 20.46 12.30
CA ASP A 208 7.98 21.59 12.85
C ASP A 208 9.25 21.91 12.04
N GLY A 209 9.35 21.42 10.79
CA GLY A 209 10.41 21.77 9.83
C GLY A 209 11.23 20.57 9.31
N PRO A 210 11.76 19.67 10.15
CA PRO A 210 12.68 18.62 9.69
C PRO A 210 12.10 17.60 8.71
N PHE A 211 10.80 17.33 8.76
CA PHE A 211 10.11 16.57 7.72
C PHE A 211 9.33 17.52 6.80
N ILE A 212 9.57 17.44 5.50
CA ILE A 212 9.02 18.33 4.48
C ILE A 212 8.24 17.50 3.47
N GLU A 213 6.94 17.77 3.37
CA GLU A 213 6.06 17.12 2.41
C GLU A 213 6.33 17.64 0.99
N ALA A 214 6.61 16.74 0.04
CA ALA A 214 7.01 17.08 -1.32
C ALA A 214 5.88 16.93 -2.37
N GLY A 215 4.65 16.62 -1.93
CA GLY A 215 3.50 16.37 -2.81
C GLY A 215 3.45 14.92 -3.33
N GLU A 216 2.42 14.60 -4.12
CA GLU A 216 2.14 13.22 -4.59
C GLU A 216 3.12 12.70 -5.66
N ASN A 217 3.96 13.57 -6.22
CA ASN A 217 4.91 13.17 -7.25
C ASN A 217 6.28 12.93 -6.61
N ASP A 218 6.63 11.67 -6.40
CA ASP A 218 7.90 11.25 -5.77
C ASP A 218 9.14 11.72 -6.56
N ASN A 219 9.04 12.01 -7.87
CA ASN A 219 10.14 12.66 -8.60
C ASN A 219 10.51 14.03 -8.04
N LEU A 220 9.58 14.73 -7.39
CA LEU A 220 9.90 15.98 -6.70
C LEU A 220 10.82 15.73 -5.50
N ILE A 221 10.69 14.58 -4.82
CA ILE A 221 11.59 14.19 -3.74
C ILE A 221 13.00 13.96 -4.28
N VAL A 222 13.12 13.21 -5.38
CA VAL A 222 14.40 12.98 -6.09
C VAL A 222 15.09 14.31 -6.41
N GLN A 223 14.38 15.26 -7.02
CA GLN A 223 14.92 16.57 -7.38
C GLN A 223 15.37 17.38 -6.15
N ARG A 224 14.67 17.27 -5.02
CA ARG A 224 14.99 17.97 -3.78
C ARG A 224 16.27 17.42 -3.13
N ILE A 225 16.42 16.10 -3.11
CA ILE A 225 17.63 15.44 -2.60
C ILE A 225 18.83 15.73 -3.50
N GLU A 226 18.66 15.77 -4.82
CA GLU A 226 19.74 16.18 -5.73
C GLU A 226 20.23 17.61 -5.44
N ALA A 227 19.32 18.53 -5.12
CA ALA A 227 19.63 19.93 -4.82
C ALA A 227 20.23 20.15 -3.42
N ASP A 228 19.95 19.26 -2.47
CA ASP A 228 20.49 19.28 -1.11
C ASP A 228 21.16 17.93 -0.79
N PRO A 229 22.49 17.82 -0.98
CA PRO A 229 23.19 16.56 -0.80
C PRO A 229 23.10 15.95 0.60
N ASN A 230 22.71 16.70 1.63
CA ASN A 230 22.58 16.18 3.00
C ASN A 230 21.14 15.84 3.38
N ALA A 231 20.15 16.20 2.57
CA ALA A 231 18.77 15.82 2.82
C ALA A 231 18.53 14.36 2.45
N LEU A 232 17.74 13.67 3.27
CA LEU A 232 17.22 12.35 2.92
C LEU A 232 15.87 12.50 2.24
N GLY A 233 15.40 11.46 1.57
CA GLY A 233 13.98 11.36 1.28
C GLY A 233 13.45 9.94 1.16
N ILE A 234 12.13 9.87 1.25
CA ILE A 234 11.36 8.63 1.41
C ILE A 234 10.46 8.48 0.20
N PHE A 235 10.57 7.37 -0.52
CA PHE A 235 9.72 7.04 -1.68
C PHE A 235 9.81 5.55 -2.03
N GLY A 236 8.98 5.07 -2.96
CA GLY A 236 9.04 3.70 -3.45
C GLY A 236 10.39 3.35 -4.11
N TYR A 237 10.88 2.14 -3.88
CA TYR A 237 12.23 1.68 -4.29
C TYR A 237 12.53 1.87 -5.79
N SER A 238 11.53 1.79 -6.68
CA SER A 238 11.75 2.03 -8.12
C SER A 238 12.39 3.38 -8.42
N PHE A 239 12.01 4.45 -7.70
CA PHE A 239 12.57 5.78 -7.90
C PHE A 239 14.06 5.82 -7.54
N LEU A 240 14.49 5.05 -6.53
CA LEU A 240 15.91 4.88 -6.22
C LEU A 240 16.62 4.10 -7.33
N TYR A 241 16.01 3.01 -7.79
CA TYR A 241 16.57 2.16 -8.83
C TYR A 241 16.76 2.92 -10.16
N GLU A 242 15.73 3.66 -10.60
CA GLU A 242 15.73 4.46 -11.84
C GLU A 242 16.70 5.65 -11.78
N ASN A 243 16.93 6.21 -10.60
CA ASN A 243 17.84 7.34 -10.38
C ASN A 243 19.14 6.90 -9.71
N SER A 244 19.53 5.63 -9.90
CA SER A 244 20.72 5.05 -9.28
C SER A 244 22.03 5.66 -9.79
N ASP A 245 22.04 6.47 -10.84
CA ASP A 245 23.18 7.29 -11.25
C ASP A 245 23.36 8.55 -10.38
N LYS A 246 22.32 8.97 -9.66
CA LYS A 246 22.29 10.22 -8.88
C LYS A 246 22.07 10.02 -7.39
N LEU A 247 21.35 8.97 -7.01
CA LEU A 247 20.99 8.65 -5.64
C LEU A 247 21.70 7.38 -5.18
N LYS A 248 21.91 7.29 -3.87
CA LYS A 248 22.35 6.07 -3.18
C LYS A 248 21.38 5.77 -2.03
N ALA A 249 21.22 4.48 -1.72
CA ALA A 249 20.39 4.05 -0.62
C ALA A 249 20.97 4.48 0.73
N VAL A 250 20.10 4.78 1.67
CA VAL A 250 20.39 4.70 3.10
C VAL A 250 20.06 3.29 3.55
N LYS A 251 21.01 2.62 4.22
CA LYS A 251 20.74 1.31 4.80
C LYS A 251 19.80 1.45 5.99
N VAL A 252 18.97 0.44 6.20
CA VAL A 252 18.14 0.33 7.39
C VAL A 252 18.43 -0.99 8.06
N GLU A 253 18.77 -0.94 9.35
CA GLU A 253 19.22 -2.09 10.13
C GLU A 253 20.38 -2.86 9.45
N GLY A 254 21.29 -2.14 8.80
CA GLY A 254 22.42 -2.70 8.07
C GLY A 254 22.09 -3.31 6.70
N ILE A 255 20.82 -3.32 6.30
CA ILE A 255 20.35 -3.91 5.05
C ILE A 255 20.11 -2.82 4.00
N GLU A 256 20.62 -3.05 2.79
CA GLU A 256 20.38 -2.18 1.64
C GLU A 256 19.11 -2.62 0.90
N PRO A 257 18.23 -1.69 0.50
CA PRO A 257 17.09 -2.02 -0.34
C PRO A 257 17.58 -2.45 -1.74
N THR A 258 17.18 -3.64 -2.15
CA THR A 258 17.41 -4.21 -3.48
C THR A 258 16.19 -5.02 -3.88
N PHE A 259 16.05 -5.37 -5.16
CA PHE A 259 14.97 -6.28 -5.58
C PHE A 259 15.01 -7.62 -4.82
N GLU A 260 16.20 -8.13 -4.51
CA GLU A 260 16.37 -9.39 -3.77
C GLU A 260 15.92 -9.23 -2.32
N THR A 261 16.47 -8.23 -1.62
CA THR A 261 16.19 -8.00 -0.19
C THR A 261 14.75 -7.56 0.09
N ILE A 262 14.09 -6.92 -0.89
CA ILE A 262 12.66 -6.59 -0.86
C ILE A 262 11.80 -7.84 -1.08
N ALA A 263 12.15 -8.69 -2.04
CA ALA A 263 11.34 -9.85 -2.39
C ALA A 263 11.44 -10.99 -1.36
N ASP A 264 12.58 -11.13 -0.68
CA ASP A 264 12.79 -12.13 0.38
C ASP A 264 12.45 -11.63 1.80
N PHE A 265 12.08 -10.35 1.92
CA PHE A 265 11.78 -9.65 3.18
C PHE A 265 12.94 -9.61 4.18
N SER A 266 14.19 -9.70 3.71
CA SER A 266 15.36 -9.40 4.56
C SER A 266 15.55 -7.88 4.77
N TYR A 267 14.97 -7.04 3.91
CA TYR A 267 14.82 -5.62 4.13
C TYR A 267 13.41 -5.30 4.65
N ASP A 268 13.32 -4.82 5.88
CA ASP A 268 12.06 -4.76 6.64
C ASP A 268 11.04 -3.73 6.11
N ILE A 269 11.49 -2.73 5.33
CA ILE A 269 10.60 -1.74 4.70
C ILE A 269 10.06 -2.26 3.36
N ALA A 270 9.60 -3.50 3.36
CA ALA A 270 8.99 -4.17 2.22
C ALA A 270 7.76 -4.95 2.66
N ARG A 271 6.79 -5.07 1.76
CA ARG A 271 5.60 -5.89 2.00
C ARG A 271 4.99 -6.45 0.72
N PRO A 272 4.30 -7.59 0.81
CA PRO A 272 3.58 -8.13 -0.33
C PRO A 272 2.31 -7.30 -0.62
N ILE A 273 2.00 -7.16 -1.90
CA ILE A 273 0.79 -6.49 -2.36
C ILE A 273 -0.16 -7.51 -2.99
N PHE A 274 -1.44 -7.44 -2.64
CA PHE A 274 -2.46 -8.37 -3.07
C PHE A 274 -3.72 -7.69 -3.61
N ILE A 275 -4.46 -8.43 -4.41
CA ILE A 275 -5.90 -8.23 -4.63
C ILE A 275 -6.66 -9.51 -4.30
N TYR A 276 -7.90 -9.33 -3.85
CA TYR A 276 -8.85 -10.41 -3.58
C TYR A 276 -10.07 -10.20 -4.43
N ILE A 277 -10.53 -11.27 -5.08
CA ILE A 277 -11.59 -11.22 -6.09
C ILE A 277 -12.73 -12.12 -5.64
N LYS A 278 -13.97 -11.61 -5.61
CA LYS A 278 -15.15 -12.47 -5.44
C LYS A 278 -15.47 -13.19 -6.73
N ASN A 279 -15.25 -14.50 -6.77
CA ASN A 279 -15.56 -15.29 -7.96
C ASN A 279 -17.06 -15.33 -8.24
N ALA A 280 -17.90 -15.23 -7.20
CA ALA A 280 -19.35 -15.15 -7.33
C ALA A 280 -19.86 -13.93 -8.13
N HIS A 281 -19.02 -12.91 -8.34
CA HIS A 281 -19.36 -11.74 -9.15
C HIS A 281 -18.98 -11.89 -10.63
N ARG A 282 -18.18 -12.91 -10.99
CA ARG A 282 -17.83 -13.20 -12.38
C ARG A 282 -19.06 -13.68 -13.15
N GLY A 283 -19.27 -13.13 -14.34
CA GLY A 283 -20.44 -13.42 -15.18
C GLY A 283 -21.74 -12.76 -14.70
N VAL A 284 -21.71 -12.05 -13.58
CA VAL A 284 -22.83 -11.22 -13.07
C VAL A 284 -22.52 -9.74 -13.30
N ILE A 285 -21.32 -9.30 -12.89
CA ILE A 285 -20.88 -7.92 -13.09
C ILE A 285 -20.20 -7.81 -14.47
N PRO A 286 -20.69 -6.93 -15.35
CA PRO A 286 -20.11 -6.77 -16.68
C PRO A 286 -18.62 -6.42 -16.61
N GLY A 287 -17.82 -7.01 -17.51
CA GLY A 287 -16.42 -6.64 -17.67
C GLY A 287 -15.44 -7.23 -16.64
N MET A 288 -15.93 -8.01 -15.67
CA MET A 288 -15.12 -8.54 -14.57
C MET A 288 -13.94 -9.40 -15.05
N ASN A 289 -14.18 -10.32 -15.98
CA ASN A 289 -13.12 -11.23 -16.45
C ASN A 289 -12.09 -10.50 -17.29
N GLU A 290 -12.51 -9.54 -18.11
CA GLU A 290 -11.65 -8.69 -18.92
C GLU A 290 -10.78 -7.79 -18.03
N PHE A 291 -11.37 -7.20 -16.97
CA PHE A 291 -10.62 -6.40 -16.02
C PHE A 291 -9.58 -7.22 -15.25
N ILE A 292 -9.96 -8.42 -14.79
CA ILE A 292 -9.03 -9.32 -14.09
C ILE A 292 -7.90 -9.76 -15.03
N ALA A 293 -8.21 -10.04 -16.30
CA ALA A 293 -7.20 -10.39 -17.31
C ALA A 293 -6.23 -9.23 -17.60
N GLU A 294 -6.72 -7.99 -17.65
CA GLU A 294 -5.86 -6.80 -17.76
C GLU A 294 -4.96 -6.67 -16.52
N TYR A 295 -5.54 -6.79 -15.32
CA TYR A 295 -4.82 -6.66 -14.05
C TYR A 295 -3.61 -7.59 -13.98
N VAL A 296 -3.79 -8.86 -14.39
CA VAL A 296 -2.71 -9.85 -14.32
C VAL A 296 -1.92 -10.00 -15.64
N SER A 297 -2.16 -9.15 -16.63
CA SER A 297 -1.47 -9.22 -17.91
C SER A 297 0.04 -9.00 -17.75
N ASP A 298 0.84 -9.50 -18.70
CA ASP A 298 2.27 -9.21 -18.73
C ASP A 298 2.56 -7.71 -18.93
N ALA A 299 1.67 -6.98 -19.61
CA ALA A 299 1.77 -5.53 -19.74
C ALA A 299 1.58 -4.80 -18.40
N ALA A 300 0.80 -5.38 -17.48
CA ALA A 300 0.58 -4.85 -16.14
C ALA A 300 1.67 -5.31 -15.14
N LEU A 301 1.80 -6.63 -14.93
CA LEU A 301 2.62 -7.23 -13.87
C LEU A 301 4.01 -7.70 -14.33
N GLY A 302 4.31 -7.61 -15.62
CA GLY A 302 5.64 -7.96 -16.13
C GLY A 302 6.72 -7.05 -15.54
N PRO A 303 8.00 -7.48 -15.60
CA PRO A 303 9.12 -6.68 -15.09
C PRO A 303 9.28 -5.33 -15.81
N ASP A 304 8.87 -5.27 -17.08
CA ASP A 304 8.81 -4.04 -17.88
C ASP A 304 7.37 -3.50 -18.01
N GLY A 305 6.47 -3.94 -17.12
CA GLY A 305 5.06 -3.58 -17.14
C GLY A 305 4.78 -2.22 -16.51
N TYR A 306 3.63 -1.64 -16.82
CA TYR A 306 3.28 -0.29 -16.37
C TYR A 306 3.08 -0.16 -14.85
N LEU A 307 2.91 -1.28 -14.12
CA LEU A 307 2.90 -1.27 -12.65
C LEU A 307 4.31 -1.24 -12.07
N ALA A 308 5.29 -1.85 -12.74
CA ALA A 308 6.70 -1.76 -12.34
C ALA A 308 7.24 -0.33 -12.51
N GLU A 309 6.89 0.34 -13.61
CA GLU A 309 7.14 1.77 -13.83
C GLU A 309 6.53 2.68 -12.74
N ARG A 310 5.57 2.17 -11.97
CA ARG A 310 4.89 2.89 -10.87
C ARG A 310 5.39 2.48 -9.49
N GLY A 311 6.41 1.63 -9.41
CA GLY A 311 7.02 1.23 -8.14
C GLY A 311 6.69 -0.15 -7.63
N LEU A 312 5.85 -0.92 -8.33
CA LEU A 312 5.61 -2.31 -7.96
C LEU A 312 6.83 -3.16 -8.31
N THR A 313 7.46 -3.77 -7.31
CA THR A 313 8.51 -4.76 -7.56
C THR A 313 7.87 -6.04 -8.09
N PRO A 314 8.26 -6.51 -9.29
CA PRO A 314 7.60 -7.63 -9.95
C PRO A 314 7.86 -8.96 -9.22
N LEU A 315 6.92 -9.89 -9.36
CA LEU A 315 7.11 -11.28 -8.94
C LEU A 315 8.12 -11.99 -9.86
N SER A 316 8.70 -13.08 -9.36
CA SER A 316 9.42 -14.03 -10.22
C SER A 316 8.51 -14.57 -11.32
N ASP A 317 9.08 -15.00 -12.46
CA ASP A 317 8.29 -15.49 -13.60
C ASP A 317 7.37 -16.65 -13.21
N ASP A 318 7.87 -17.60 -12.41
CA ASP A 318 7.09 -18.75 -11.96
C ASP A 318 5.91 -18.33 -11.08
N LEU A 319 6.13 -17.43 -10.12
CA LEU A 319 5.08 -16.96 -9.21
C LEU A 319 4.09 -16.05 -9.94
N ARG A 320 4.54 -15.18 -10.85
CA ARG A 320 3.68 -14.37 -11.72
C ARG A 320 2.77 -15.26 -12.56
N LYS A 321 3.33 -16.33 -13.15
CA LYS A 321 2.56 -17.28 -13.96
C LYS A 321 1.52 -18.02 -13.12
N GLU A 322 1.88 -18.45 -11.91
CA GLU A 322 0.94 -19.04 -10.96
C GLU A 322 -0.22 -18.07 -10.66
N MET A 323 0.09 -16.81 -10.36
CA MET A 323 -0.92 -15.78 -10.08
C MET A 323 -1.83 -15.51 -11.28
N GLN A 324 -1.30 -15.46 -12.49
CA GLN A 324 -2.08 -15.36 -13.72
C GLN A 324 -3.06 -16.53 -13.90
N ASP A 325 -2.58 -17.75 -13.69
CA ASP A 325 -3.40 -18.96 -13.84
C ASP A 325 -4.48 -19.05 -12.74
N ARG A 326 -4.15 -18.64 -11.51
CA ARG A 326 -5.11 -18.52 -10.41
C ARG A 326 -6.21 -17.50 -10.72
N ALA A 327 -5.82 -16.32 -11.21
CA ALA A 327 -6.74 -15.24 -11.51
C ALA A 327 -7.69 -15.59 -12.65
N THR A 328 -7.17 -16.15 -13.74
CA THR A 328 -7.98 -16.51 -14.92
C THR A 328 -8.80 -17.78 -14.68
N GLY A 329 -8.27 -18.72 -13.90
CA GLY A 329 -8.94 -19.97 -13.50
C GLY A 329 -9.97 -19.81 -12.38
N SER A 330 -10.12 -18.60 -11.79
CA SER A 330 -10.99 -18.36 -10.62
C SER A 330 -10.65 -19.31 -9.46
N VAL A 331 -9.36 -19.58 -9.24
CA VAL A 331 -8.91 -20.54 -8.23
C VAL A 331 -9.21 -19.98 -6.85
N LYS A 332 -10.04 -20.69 -6.11
CA LYS A 332 -10.40 -20.34 -4.74
C LYS A 332 -9.16 -20.41 -3.83
N MET A 333 -8.99 -19.40 -2.98
CA MET A 333 -7.95 -19.37 -1.96
C MET A 333 -8.23 -20.38 -0.83
N ASP A 334 -7.16 -20.86 -0.23
CA ASP A 334 -7.24 -21.61 1.02
C ASP A 334 -7.45 -20.68 2.21
N GLN A 335 -7.89 -21.23 3.33
CA GLN A 335 -7.98 -20.46 4.56
C GLN A 335 -6.57 -20.04 5.02
N PRO A 336 -6.34 -18.74 5.33
CA PRO A 336 -5.08 -18.28 5.90
C PRO A 336 -4.77 -18.96 7.23
N GLN A 337 -3.48 -19.23 7.47
CA GLN A 337 -3.03 -19.90 8.70
C GLN A 337 -3.04 -18.96 9.92
N SER A 338 -2.83 -17.65 9.70
CA SER A 338 -2.80 -16.58 10.71
C SER A 338 -3.78 -15.46 10.41
#